data_AF-W6MID8-F1
#
_entry.id   AF-W6MID8-F1
#
_cell.length_a   1.000
_cell.length_b   1.000
_cell.length_c   1.000
_cell.angle_alpha   90.00
_cell.angle_beta   90.00
_cell.angle_gamma   90.00
#
_symmetry.space_group_name_H-M   'P 1'
#
loop_
_entity.id
_entity.type
_entity.pdbx_description
1 polymer ?
#
loop_
_entity_poly.entity_id
_entity_poly.type
_entity_poly.pdbx_seq_one_letter_code
_entity_poly.pdbx_strand_id
1 'polypeptide(L)'
;MHPVLDKDRFMACEDLIEALEECHRLNFMKKAFGACNIQKSQLSNCLHETRLAADREKILVRREKNKKFEEKMKKIKEEEWGKDMKLKKVVEKELERLAAQGKQ
;
A
#
# COMPACT_ATOMS: atom_id res chain seq x y z
N MET A 1 18.39 -20.31 3.71
CA MET A 1 17.38 -20.08 4.76
C MET A 1 16.52 -18.93 4.27
N HIS A 2 15.45 -19.27 3.56
CA HIS A 2 14.45 -18.31 3.12
C HIS A 2 13.47 -18.17 4.28
N PRO A 3 13.22 -16.97 4.83
CA PRO A 3 12.06 -16.79 5.72
C PRO A 3 10.82 -17.23 4.96
N VAL A 4 9.85 -17.86 5.66
CA VAL A 4 8.66 -18.47 5.05
C VAL A 4 8.09 -17.55 3.97
N LEU A 5 8.32 -17.92 2.72
CA LEU A 5 7.86 -17.18 1.55
C LEU A 5 6.41 -17.55 1.35
N ASP A 6 5.55 -16.54 1.30
CA ASP A 6 4.14 -16.67 0.95
C ASP A 6 4.06 -17.23 -0.48
N LYS A 7 3.74 -18.53 -0.61
CA LYS A 7 3.86 -19.29 -1.88
C LYS A 7 3.11 -18.60 -3.01
N ASP A 8 1.89 -18.13 -2.74
CA ASP A 8 1.02 -17.49 -3.73
C ASP A 8 1.63 -16.21 -4.29
N ARG A 9 2.39 -15.47 -3.46
CA ARG A 9 3.01 -14.21 -3.87
C ARG A 9 4.26 -14.43 -4.71
N PHE A 10 4.95 -15.55 -4.56
CA PHE A 10 6.29 -15.76 -5.11
C PHE A 10 6.39 -16.91 -6.13
N MET A 11 5.26 -17.45 -6.59
CA MET A 11 5.22 -18.47 -7.67
C MET A 11 6.06 -18.06 -8.89
N ALA A 12 6.07 -16.77 -9.24
CA ALA A 12 6.86 -16.24 -10.37
C ALA A 12 8.39 -16.33 -10.18
N CYS A 13 8.87 -16.55 -8.94
CA CYS A 13 10.29 -16.66 -8.61
C CYS A 13 10.69 -18.10 -8.21
N GLU A 14 9.80 -19.09 -8.34
CA GLU A 14 10.01 -20.47 -7.90
C GLU A 14 11.28 -21.09 -8.51
N ASP A 15 11.46 -20.97 -9.83
CA ASP A 15 12.64 -21.47 -10.55
C ASP A 15 13.97 -20.90 -9.98
N LEU A 16 13.96 -19.63 -9.59
CA LEU A 16 15.14 -18.96 -9.02
C LEU A 16 15.41 -19.39 -7.58
N ILE A 17 14.36 -19.72 -6.82
CA ILE A 17 14.47 -20.30 -5.48
C ILE A 17 15.07 -21.70 -5.59
N GLU A 18 14.55 -22.54 -6.48
CA GLU A 18 15.04 -23.90 -6.70
C GLU A 18 16.52 -23.90 -7.13
N ALA A 19 16.89 -23.05 -8.08
CA ALA A 19 18.27 -22.91 -8.55
C ALA A 19 19.24 -22.49 -7.42
N LEU A 20 18.80 -21.58 -6.54
CA LEU A 20 19.61 -21.17 -5.38
C LEU A 20 19.70 -22.29 -4.33
N GLU A 21 18.63 -23.03 -4.11
CA GLU A 21 18.60 -24.17 -3.19
C GLU A 21 19.44 -25.34 -3.69
N GLU A 22 19.43 -25.62 -4.99
CA GLU A 22 20.33 -26.59 -5.61
C GLU A 22 21.80 -26.18 -5.42
N CYS A 23 22.14 -24.92 -5.69
CA CYS A 23 23.50 -24.41 -5.46
C CYS A 23 23.94 -24.55 -4.00
N HIS A 24 23.03 -24.27 -3.06
CA HIS A 24 23.29 -24.42 -1.63
C HIS A 24 23.37 -25.87 -1.17
N ARG A 25 22.61 -26.80 -1.78
CA ARG A 25 22.62 -28.23 -1.46
C ARG A 25 23.91 -28.91 -1.92
N LEU A 26 24.42 -28.55 -3.09
CA LEU A 26 25.54 -29.25 -3.70
C LEU A 26 26.88 -28.93 -3.04
N ASN A 27 27.08 -27.72 -2.51
CA ASN A 27 28.43 -27.29 -2.10
C ASN A 27 28.42 -26.24 -0.97
N PHE A 28 28.48 -26.68 0.29
CA PHE A 28 28.57 -25.79 1.46
C PHE A 28 29.76 -24.82 1.37
N MET A 29 30.92 -25.27 0.88
CA MET A 29 32.09 -24.41 0.69
C MET A 29 31.85 -23.34 -0.38
N LYS A 30 31.25 -23.70 -1.53
CA LYS A 30 30.91 -22.73 -2.58
C LYS A 30 29.92 -21.67 -2.12
N LYS A 31 28.99 -22.05 -1.23
CA LYS A 31 28.11 -21.10 -0.55
C LYS A 31 28.90 -20.13 0.35
N ALA A 32 29.86 -20.63 1.12
CA ALA A 32 30.69 -19.80 1.99
C ALA A 32 31.59 -18.83 1.21
N PHE A 33 32.09 -19.23 0.05
CA PHE A 33 32.91 -18.39 -0.84
C PHE A 33 32.11 -17.54 -1.85
N GLY A 34 30.77 -17.58 -1.81
CA GLY A 34 29.92 -16.72 -2.64
C GLY A 34 29.74 -17.16 -4.10
N ALA A 35 30.03 -18.42 -4.45
CA ALA A 35 29.85 -18.89 -5.83
C ALA A 35 28.38 -18.94 -6.30
N CYS A 36 27.41 -18.90 -5.35
CA CYS A 36 25.97 -18.86 -5.64
C CYS A 36 25.40 -17.42 -5.75
N ASN A 37 26.26 -16.40 -5.88
CA ASN A 37 25.84 -14.99 -5.86
C ASN A 37 24.99 -14.59 -7.08
N ILE A 38 25.16 -15.25 -8.22
CA ILE A 38 24.40 -14.95 -9.44
C ILE A 38 22.92 -15.29 -9.24
N GLN A 39 22.65 -16.54 -8.84
CA GLN A 39 21.30 -17.03 -8.55
C GLN A 39 20.67 -16.20 -7.43
N LYS A 40 21.45 -15.87 -6.38
CA LYS A 40 21.01 -15.01 -5.29
C LYS A 40 20.61 -13.61 -5.76
N SER A 41 21.37 -13.02 -6.67
CA SER A 41 21.09 -11.69 -7.23
C SER A 41 19.80 -11.70 -8.07
N GLN A 42 19.67 -12.69 -8.94
CA GLN A 42 18.46 -12.88 -9.76
C GLN A 42 17.21 -13.07 -8.89
N LEU A 43 17.29 -13.95 -7.89
CA LEU A 43 16.20 -14.16 -6.95
C LEU A 43 15.85 -12.86 -6.20
N SER A 44 16.85 -12.12 -5.72
CA SER A 44 16.62 -10.84 -5.04
C SER A 44 15.89 -9.83 -5.91
N ASN A 45 16.24 -9.75 -7.20
CA ASN A 45 15.58 -8.87 -8.16
C ASN A 45 14.12 -9.30 -8.41
N CYS A 46 13.89 -10.60 -8.62
CA CYS A 46 12.54 -11.13 -8.80
C CYS A 46 11.63 -10.85 -7.59
N LEU A 47 12.14 -11.09 -6.37
CA LEU A 47 11.42 -10.80 -5.13
C LEU A 47 11.15 -9.31 -4.94
N HIS A 48 12.07 -8.44 -5.39
CA HIS A 48 11.90 -7.00 -5.35
C HIS A 48 10.78 -6.55 -6.29
N GLU A 49 10.80 -6.98 -7.54
CA GLU A 49 9.77 -6.64 -8.53
C GLU A 49 8.39 -7.13 -8.10
N THR A 50 8.32 -8.36 -7.57
CA THR A 50 7.07 -8.92 -7.03
C THR A 50 6.51 -8.06 -5.90
N ARG A 51 7.37 -7.56 -4.99
CA ARG A 51 6.94 -6.64 -3.92
C ARG A 51 6.43 -5.33 -4.49
N LEU A 52 7.16 -4.73 -5.44
CA LEU A 52 6.75 -3.48 -6.08
C LEU A 52 5.43 -3.63 -6.83
N ALA A 53 5.20 -4.73 -7.53
CA ALA A 53 3.95 -5.01 -8.23
C ALA A 53 2.76 -5.05 -7.25
N ALA A 54 2.89 -5.80 -6.14
CA ALA A 54 1.87 -5.88 -5.11
C ALA A 54 1.59 -4.51 -4.46
N ASP A 55 2.63 -3.70 -4.23
CA ASP A 55 2.45 -2.37 -3.66
C ASP A 55 1.78 -1.40 -4.64
N ARG A 56 2.10 -1.48 -5.94
CA ARG A 56 1.40 -0.72 -7.00
C ARG A 56 -0.08 -1.07 -7.03
N GLU A 57 -0.44 -2.35 -6.98
CA GLU A 57 -1.83 -2.80 -6.94
C GLU A 57 -2.57 -2.25 -5.71
N LYS A 58 -1.96 -2.35 -4.52
CA LYS A 58 -2.52 -1.79 -3.28
C LYS A 58 -2.74 -0.28 -3.37
N ILE A 59 -1.83 0.46 -3.99
CA ILE A 59 -1.98 1.90 -4.21
C ILE A 59 -3.18 2.19 -5.11
N LEU A 60 -3.36 1.44 -6.20
CA LEU A 60 -4.51 1.61 -7.10
C LEU A 60 -5.83 1.33 -6.38
N VAL A 61 -5.92 0.21 -5.66
CA VAL A 61 -7.10 -0.15 -4.85
C VAL A 61 -7.39 0.92 -3.80
N ARG A 62 -6.37 1.44 -3.12
CA ARG A 62 -6.54 2.51 -2.12
C ARG A 62 -7.04 3.80 -2.76
N ARG A 63 -6.51 4.20 -3.91
CA ARG A 63 -6.96 5.40 -4.64
C ARG A 63 -8.42 5.27 -5.04
N GLU A 64 -8.83 4.11 -5.56
CA GLU A 64 -10.22 3.86 -5.94
C GLU A 64 -11.16 3.92 -4.73
N LYS A 65 -10.78 3.26 -3.62
CA LYS A 65 -11.55 3.29 -2.37
C LYS A 65 -11.68 4.71 -1.81
N ASN A 66 -10.59 5.48 -1.81
CA ASN A 66 -10.59 6.87 -1.35
C ASN A 66 -11.52 7.73 -2.21
N LYS A 67 -11.47 7.60 -3.54
CA LYS A 67 -12.36 8.33 -4.46
C LYS A 67 -13.83 8.03 -4.17
N LYS A 68 -14.19 6.76 -4.05
CA LYS A 68 -15.57 6.34 -3.71
C LYS A 68 -16.01 6.85 -2.33
N PHE A 69 -15.10 6.87 -1.36
CA PHE A 69 -15.37 7.38 -0.03
C PHE A 69 -15.59 8.90 -0.04
N GLU A 70 -14.73 9.66 -0.71
CA GLU A 70 -14.85 11.10 -0.87
C GLU A 70 -16.15 11.49 -1.58
N GLU A 71 -16.52 10.79 -2.65
CA GLU A 71 -17.79 11.00 -3.36
C GLU A 71 -19.00 10.75 -2.45
N LYS A 72 -18.99 9.65 -1.67
CA LYS A 72 -20.07 9.37 -0.70
C LYS A 72 -20.13 10.42 0.40
N MET A 73 -18.99 10.81 0.97
CA MET A 73 -18.91 11.82 2.00
C MET A 73 -19.36 13.20 1.51
N LYS A 74 -19.08 13.53 0.25
CA LYS A 74 -19.58 14.76 -0.38
C LYS A 74 -21.10 14.74 -0.50
N LYS A 75 -21.70 13.62 -0.95
CA LYS A 75 -23.16 13.47 -1.04
C LYS A 75 -23.85 13.61 0.32
N ILE A 76 -23.36 12.89 1.33
CA ILE A 76 -23.89 12.98 2.71
C ILE A 76 -23.83 14.42 3.22
N LYS A 77 -22.70 15.10 3.02
CA LYS A 77 -22.53 16.50 3.41
C LYS A 77 -23.49 17.45 2.68
N GLU A 78 -23.71 17.23 1.39
CA GLU A 78 -24.66 18.01 0.59
C GLU A 78 -26.12 17.76 1.00
N GLU A 79 -26.47 16.53 1.38
CA GLU A 79 -27.78 16.18 1.93
C GLU A 79 -28.02 16.82 3.31
N GLU A 80 -27.03 16.79 4.20
CA GLU A 80 -27.14 17.35 5.55
C GLU A 80 -27.14 18.88 5.59
N TRP A 81 -26.28 19.53 4.80
CA TRP A 81 -26.02 20.97 4.90
C TRP A 81 -26.42 21.78 3.66
N GLY A 82 -27.09 21.14 2.71
CA GLY A 82 -27.48 21.72 1.42
C GLY A 82 -26.29 21.91 0.46
N LYS A 83 -26.62 22.32 -0.77
CA LYS A 83 -25.63 22.56 -1.84
C LYS A 83 -24.49 23.47 -1.37
N ASP A 84 -23.25 23.07 -1.63
CA ASP A 84 -22.02 23.80 -1.29
C ASP A 84 -21.86 24.14 0.22
N MET A 85 -22.44 23.31 1.10
CA MET A 85 -22.41 23.49 2.57
C MET A 85 -22.99 24.82 3.02
N LYS A 86 -23.93 25.39 2.26
CA LYS A 86 -24.45 26.74 2.50
C LYS A 86 -25.08 26.89 3.88
N LEU A 87 -25.84 25.87 4.33
CA LEU A 87 -26.48 25.91 5.64
C LEU A 87 -25.44 25.93 6.76
N LYS A 88 -24.38 25.11 6.65
CA LYS A 88 -23.29 25.07 7.62
C LYS A 88 -22.61 26.43 7.78
N LYS A 89 -22.30 27.09 6.65
CA LYS A 89 -21.66 28.41 6.65
C LYS A 89 -22.52 29.50 7.30
N VAL A 90 -23.84 29.42 7.15
CA VAL A 90 -24.77 30.36 7.79
C VAL A 90 -24.84 30.11 9.29
N VAL A 91 -24.95 28.85 9.70
CA VAL A 91 -24.96 28.46 11.13
C VAL A 91 -23.65 28.86 11.82
N GLU A 92 -22.50 28.63 11.19
CA GLU A 92 -21.19 29.03 11.71
C GLU A 92 -21.10 30.56 11.90
N LYS A 93 -21.53 31.34 10.90
CA LYS A 93 -21.57 32.81 11.01
C LYS A 93 -22.49 33.30 12.12
N GLU A 94 -23.64 32.66 12.31
CA GLU A 94 -24.58 33.06 13.37
C GLU A 94 -24.02 32.72 14.75
N LEU A 95 -23.37 31.56 14.90
CA LEU A 95 -22.64 31.17 16.11
C LEU A 95 -21.52 32.16 16.45
N GLU A 96 -20.73 32.58 15.44
CA GLU A 96 -19.70 33.61 15.61
C GLU A 96 -20.29 34.94 16.05
N ARG A 97 -21.42 35.35 15.46
CA ARG A 97 -22.15 36.57 15.83
C ARG A 97 -22.62 36.52 17.28
N LEU A 98 -23.23 35.41 17.70
CA LEU A 98 -23.68 35.20 19.08
C LEU A 98 -22.51 35.17 20.07
N ALA A 99 -21.40 34.53 19.71
CA ALA A 99 -20.19 34.50 20.52
C ALA A 99 -19.54 35.90 20.66
N ALA A 100 -19.64 36.75 19.64
CA ALA A 100 -19.19 38.14 19.71
C ALA A 100 -20.12 39.00 20.59
N GLN A 101 -21.43 38.76 20.53
CA GLN A 101 -22.43 39.47 21.37
C GLN A 101 -22.36 39.05 22.84
N GLY A 102 -22.04 37.80 23.15
CA GLY A 102 -21.88 37.30 24.52
C GLY A 102 -20.56 37.67 25.21
N LYS A 103 -19.66 38.38 24.53
CA LYS A 103 -18.41 38.91 25.08
C LYS A 103 -18.52 40.38 25.56
N GLN A 104 -19.72 40.96 25.55
CA GLN A 104 -20.00 42.32 25.99
C GLN A 104 -20.65 42.35 27.37
#